data_AF-A0A6B3G0U0-F1
#
_entry.id   AF-A0A6B3G0U0-F1
#
_cell.length_a   1.000
_cell.length_b   1.000
_cell.length_c   1.000
_cell.angle_alpha   90.00
_cell.angle_beta   90.00
_cell.angle_gamma   90.00
#
_symmetry.space_group_name_H-M   'P 1'
#
loop_
_entity.id
_entity.type
_entity.pdbx_description
1 polymer ?
#
loop_
_entity_poly.entity_id
_entity_poly.type
_entity_poly.pdbx_seq_one_letter_code
_entity_poly.pdbx_strand_id
1 'polypeptide(L)'
;MRHVIARRITTDEGMGAVVRPFLRSLGEQSRTCSDAAAPGLMDGTASLVTALILEKLAEMAPAAPSSAMMLRIRTYIEDRLSSTDLTPGSIAEAHGISRRYLFKLFAAEDLTVAGWVRTRRLE
;
A
#
# COMPACT_ATOMS: atom_id res chain seq x y z
N MET A 1 -16.95 5.35 11.82
CA MET A 1 -15.71 4.79 12.39
C MET A 1 -15.99 3.36 12.84
N ARG A 2 -15.42 2.37 12.16
CA ARG A 2 -15.60 0.94 12.51
C ARG A 2 -14.56 0.61 13.59
N HIS A 3 -15.02 0.21 14.77
CA HIS A 3 -14.14 -0.18 15.87
C HIS A 3 -13.29 -1.40 15.44
N VAL A 4 -11.98 -1.20 15.30
CA VAL A 4 -11.02 -2.29 15.11
C VAL A 4 -10.68 -2.80 16.51
N ILE A 5 -11.34 -3.88 16.93
CA ILE A 5 -11.03 -4.59 18.16
C ILE A 5 -9.81 -5.48 17.88
N ALA A 6 -8.85 -5.51 18.80
CA ALA A 6 -7.57 -6.19 18.65
C ALA A 6 -7.73 -7.61 18.04
N ARG A 7 -7.17 -7.80 16.83
CA ARG A 7 -7.21 -9.08 16.13
C ARG A 7 -5.87 -9.77 16.28
N ARG A 8 -5.91 -11.06 16.59
CA ARG A 8 -4.70 -11.88 16.75
C ARG A 8 -3.94 -11.89 15.42
N ILE A 9 -2.71 -11.40 15.45
CA ILE A 9 -1.75 -11.59 14.36
C ILE A 9 -1.22 -13.01 14.49
N THR A 10 -1.52 -13.88 13.53
CA THR A 10 -0.86 -15.19 13.40
C THR A 10 0.61 -14.94 13.06
N THR A 11 1.51 -15.65 13.73
CA THR A 11 2.98 -15.44 13.65
C THR A 11 3.72 -16.66 13.11
N ASP A 12 2.94 -17.55 12.53
CA ASP A 12 3.29 -18.86 12.01
C ASP A 12 3.51 -18.80 10.49
N GLU A 13 3.02 -17.75 9.83
CA GLU A 13 3.15 -17.52 8.38
C GLU A 13 3.34 -16.03 8.05
N GLY A 14 3.73 -15.71 6.81
CA GLY A 14 3.87 -14.34 6.30
C GLY A 14 4.88 -13.48 7.06
N MET A 15 4.67 -12.16 7.12
CA MET A 15 5.52 -11.26 7.90
C MET A 15 5.45 -11.55 9.41
N GLY A 16 4.39 -12.20 9.90
CA GLY A 16 4.28 -12.60 11.29
C GLY A 16 5.37 -13.58 11.72
N ALA A 17 5.73 -14.51 10.83
CA ALA A 17 6.83 -15.47 11.03
C ALA A 17 8.21 -14.83 11.01
N VAL A 18 8.37 -13.67 10.36
CA VAL A 18 9.63 -12.91 10.28
C VAL A 18 9.79 -11.96 11.48
N VAL A 19 8.72 -11.23 11.83
CA VAL A 19 8.74 -10.25 12.92
C VAL A 19 8.88 -10.91 14.29
N ARG A 20 8.29 -12.10 14.49
CA ARG A 20 8.35 -12.83 15.76
C ARG A 20 9.77 -13.16 16.25
N PRO A 21 10.64 -13.86 15.48
CA PRO A 21 12.00 -14.16 15.90
C PRO A 21 12.84 -12.88 16.05
N PHE A 22 12.61 -11.87 15.19
CA PHE A 22 13.29 -10.58 15.29
C PHE A 22 12.99 -9.87 16.62
N LEU A 23 11.71 -9.67 16.97
CA LEU A 23 11.33 -9.01 18.22
C LEU A 23 11.77 -9.78 19.47
N ARG A 24 11.80 -11.12 19.40
CA ARG A 24 12.34 -11.96 20.47
C ARG A 24 13.83 -11.70 20.68
N SER A 25 14.61 -11.78 19.60
CA SER A 25 16.06 -11.51 19.64
C SER A 25 16.34 -10.08 20.10
N LEU A 26 15.52 -9.12 19.68
CA LEU A 26 15.62 -7.72 20.08
C LEU A 26 15.41 -7.55 21.59
N GLY A 27 14.40 -8.20 22.16
CA GLY A 27 14.15 -8.17 23.60
C GLY A 27 15.28 -8.79 24.41
N GLU A 28 15.80 -9.94 23.96
CA GLU A 28 16.92 -10.65 24.59
C GLU A 28 18.22 -9.84 24.54
N GLN A 29 18.51 -9.19 23.42
CA GLN A 29 19.74 -8.43 23.20
C GLN A 29 19.64 -6.95 23.58
N SER A 30 18.46 -6.48 24.01
CA SER A 30 18.21 -5.06 24.34
C SER A 30 19.18 -4.48 25.37
N ARG A 31 19.72 -5.31 26.27
CA ARG A 31 20.69 -4.92 27.30
C ARG A 31 22.15 -5.00 26.83
N THR A 32 22.39 -5.57 25.66
CA THR A 32 23.73 -5.87 25.12
C THR A 32 24.00 -5.08 23.84
N CYS A 33 22.97 -4.55 23.18
CA CYS A 33 23.11 -3.61 22.08
C CYS A 33 23.81 -2.32 22.53
N SER A 34 24.78 -1.87 21.73
CA SER A 34 25.43 -0.58 21.91
C SER A 34 24.44 0.57 21.64
N ASP A 35 24.54 1.65 22.42
CA ASP A 35 23.77 2.88 22.22
C ASP A 35 23.91 3.45 20.80
N ALA A 36 25.06 3.23 20.14
CA ALA A 36 25.29 3.65 18.76
C ALA A 36 24.41 2.91 17.73
N ALA A 37 23.99 1.69 18.04
CA ALA A 37 23.14 0.88 17.17
C ALA A 37 21.64 1.15 17.41
N ALA A 38 21.27 1.75 18.55
CA ALA A 38 19.88 1.93 18.96
C ALA A 38 19.00 2.66 17.93
N PRO A 39 19.44 3.77 17.29
CA PRO A 39 18.61 4.46 16.30
C PRO A 39 18.29 3.60 15.07
N GLY A 40 19.28 2.88 14.53
CA GLY A 40 19.08 2.00 13.38
C GLY A 40 18.21 0.79 13.72
N LEU A 41 18.32 0.30 14.96
CA LEU A 41 17.50 -0.79 15.48
C LEU A 41 16.03 -0.36 15.62
N MET A 42 15.78 0.86 16.09
CA MET A 42 14.43 1.43 16.18
C MET A 42 13.80 1.60 14.79
N ASP A 43 14.55 2.15 13.85
CA ASP A 43 14.06 2.38 12.48
C ASP A 43 13.77 1.07 11.75
N GLY A 44 14.68 0.09 11.87
CA GLY A 44 14.47 -1.26 11.33
C GLY A 44 13.26 -1.97 11.96
N THR A 45 13.06 -1.81 13.27
CA THR A 45 11.90 -2.37 13.96
C THR A 45 10.61 -1.71 13.48
N ALA A 46 10.58 -0.38 13.37
CA ALA A 46 9.43 0.37 12.88
C ALA A 46 9.08 -0.03 11.43
N SER A 47 10.09 -0.19 10.59
CA SER A 47 9.93 -0.64 9.20
C SER A 47 9.34 -2.05 9.11
N LEU A 48 9.85 -2.99 9.92
CA LEU A 48 9.34 -4.37 9.96
C LEU A 48 7.89 -4.44 10.48
N VAL A 49 7.57 -3.70 11.53
CA VAL A 49 6.20 -3.61 12.07
C VAL A 49 5.26 -2.97 11.05
N THR A 50 5.72 -1.94 10.34
CA THR A 50 4.94 -1.28 9.27
C THR A 50 4.63 -2.26 8.14
N ALA A 51 5.61 -3.03 7.68
CA ALA A 51 5.40 -4.04 6.64
C ALA A 51 4.39 -5.13 7.07
N LEU A 52 4.46 -5.59 8.32
CA LEU A 52 3.48 -6.52 8.89
C LEU A 52 2.07 -5.93 8.93
N ILE A 53 1.93 -4.66 9.33
CA ILE A 53 0.64 -3.98 9.35
C ILE A 53 0.09 -3.85 7.92
N LEU A 54 0.92 -3.47 6.95
CA LEU A 54 0.51 -3.35 5.55
C LEU A 54 0.03 -4.68 4.96
N GLU A 55 0.73 -5.78 5.21
CA GLU A 55 0.30 -7.12 4.79
C GLU A 55 -1.07 -7.46 5.40
N LYS A 56 -1.26 -7.22 6.69
CA LYS A 56 -2.54 -7.48 7.36
C LYS A 56 -3.66 -6.55 6.91
N LEU A 57 -3.37 -5.29 6.61
CA LEU A 57 -4.35 -4.38 6.02
C LEU A 57 -4.76 -4.82 4.61
N ALA A 58 -3.82 -5.33 3.81
CA ALA A 58 -4.11 -5.89 2.48
C ALA A 58 -4.98 -7.15 2.57
N GLU A 59 -4.74 -8.04 3.55
CA GLU A 59 -5.59 -9.21 3.82
C GLU A 59 -6.98 -8.82 4.37
N MET A 60 -7.07 -7.71 5.12
CA MET A 60 -8.30 -7.27 5.80
C MET A 60 -9.26 -6.50 4.91
N ALA A 61 -8.78 -5.89 3.83
CA ALA A 61 -9.62 -5.19 2.89
C ALA A 61 -10.12 -6.18 1.83
N PRO A 62 -11.40 -6.60 1.83
CA PRO A 62 -12.09 -6.64 0.55
C PRO A 62 -12.11 -5.16 0.15
N ALA A 63 -11.08 -4.74 -0.59
CA ALA A 63 -11.11 -3.41 -1.16
C ALA A 63 -12.48 -3.31 -1.84
N ALA A 64 -13.30 -2.33 -1.44
CA ALA A 64 -14.57 -2.09 -2.12
C ALA A 64 -14.25 -2.18 -3.62
N PRO A 65 -15.04 -2.88 -4.45
CA PRO A 65 -14.63 -3.17 -5.83
C PRO A 65 -14.08 -1.94 -6.58
N SER A 66 -14.58 -0.75 -6.23
CA SER A 66 -14.06 0.56 -6.64
C SER A 66 -12.63 0.90 -6.18
N SER A 67 -12.26 0.65 -4.92
CA SER A 67 -10.91 0.88 -4.36
C SER A 67 -9.88 -0.07 -4.95
N ALA A 68 -10.23 -1.35 -5.13
CA ALA A 68 -9.36 -2.31 -5.81
C ALA A 68 -9.12 -1.91 -7.27
N MET A 69 -10.20 -1.50 -7.96
CA MET A 69 -10.14 -1.01 -9.33
C MET A 69 -9.30 0.27 -9.43
N MET A 70 -9.46 1.21 -8.50
CA MET A 70 -8.68 2.45 -8.46
C MET A 70 -7.19 2.17 -8.32
N LEU A 71 -6.80 1.27 -7.43
CA LEU A 71 -5.40 0.88 -7.26
C LEU A 71 -4.81 0.32 -8.57
N ARG A 72 -5.53 -0.61 -9.21
CA ARG A 72 -5.10 -1.20 -10.50
C ARG A 72 -4.97 -0.14 -11.60
N ILE A 73 -5.89 0.83 -11.65
CA ILE A 73 -5.84 1.95 -12.60
C ILE A 73 -4.62 2.84 -12.34
N ARG A 74 -4.32 3.16 -11.08
CA ARG A 74 -3.14 3.99 -10.74
C ARG A 74 -1.85 3.29 -11.10
N THR A 75 -1.69 2.02 -10.75
CA THR A 75 -0.52 1.23 -11.14
C THR A 75 -0.38 1.16 -12.67
N TYR A 76 -1.48 0.94 -13.40
CA TYR A 76 -1.45 0.93 -14.87
C TYR A 76 -0.97 2.27 -15.47
N ILE A 77 -1.40 3.39 -14.89
CA ILE A 77 -0.99 4.74 -15.28
C ILE A 77 0.49 4.94 -14.99
N GLU A 78 0.96 4.57 -13.81
CA GLU A 78 2.36 4.72 -13.37
C GLU A 78 3.32 3.96 -14.29
N ASP A 79 3.00 2.71 -14.64
CA ASP A 79 3.79 1.88 -15.56
C ASP A 79 3.87 2.46 -16.99
N ARG A 80 3.01 3.42 -17.33
CA ARG A 80 2.81 3.93 -18.70
C ARG A 80 2.91 5.45 -18.80
N LEU A 81 3.44 6.14 -17.79
CA LEU A 81 3.50 7.60 -17.76
C LEU A 81 4.17 8.20 -19.01
N SER A 82 5.20 7.55 -19.55
CA SER A 82 5.91 7.99 -20.76
C SER A 82 5.17 7.74 -22.07
N SER A 83 4.08 6.96 -22.07
CA SER A 83 3.32 6.65 -23.28
C SER A 83 2.41 7.81 -23.69
N THR A 84 2.48 8.22 -24.95
CA THR A 84 1.59 9.22 -25.54
C THR A 84 0.15 8.73 -25.67
N ASP A 85 -0.05 7.41 -25.67
CA ASP A 85 -1.36 6.80 -25.88
C ASP A 85 -2.15 6.65 -24.58
N LEU A 86 -1.57 7.05 -23.45
CA LEU A 86 -2.18 7.03 -22.12
C LEU A 86 -3.30 8.08 -22.03
N THR A 87 -4.47 7.70 -22.53
CA THR A 87 -5.70 8.49 -22.55
C THR A 87 -6.76 7.88 -21.62
N PRO A 88 -7.76 8.64 -21.14
CA PRO A 88 -8.87 8.08 -20.37
C PRO A 88 -9.63 6.96 -21.10
N GLY A 89 -9.64 6.97 -22.45
CA GLY A 89 -10.20 5.89 -23.25
C GLY A 89 -9.39 4.60 -23.12
N SER A 90 -8.07 4.68 -23.39
CA SER A 90 -7.16 3.53 -23.29
C SER A 90 -7.15 2.90 -21.88
N ILE A 91 -7.23 3.72 -20.83
CA ILE A 91 -7.28 3.27 -19.43
C ILE A 91 -8.59 2.51 -19.19
N ALA A 92 -9.72 3.06 -19.63
CA ALA A 92 -11.03 2.42 -19.44
C ALA A 92 -11.09 1.06 -20.16
N GLU A 93 -10.58 0.97 -21.38
CA GLU A 93 -10.49 -0.27 -22.16
C GLU A 93 -9.59 -1.31 -21.49
N ALA A 94 -8.39 -0.93 -21.04
CA ALA A 94 -7.45 -1.84 -20.38
C ALA A 94 -8.01 -2.49 -19.10
N HIS A 95 -8.96 -1.83 -18.44
CA HIS A 95 -9.60 -2.31 -17.22
C HIS A 95 -11.03 -2.83 -17.43
N GLY A 96 -11.54 -2.86 -18.67
CA GLY A 96 -12.86 -3.38 -18.99
C GLY A 96 -14.02 -2.57 -18.38
N ILE A 97 -13.84 -1.25 -18.21
CA ILE A 97 -14.84 -0.36 -17.61
C ILE A 97 -15.27 0.73 -18.57
N SER A 98 -16.43 1.34 -18.31
CA SER A 98 -16.85 2.53 -19.06
C SER A 98 -16.03 3.76 -18.65
N ARG A 99 -15.81 4.69 -19.59
CA ARG A 99 -15.22 6.02 -19.30
C ARG A 99 -15.99 6.77 -18.22
N ARG A 100 -17.32 6.65 -18.20
CA ARG A 100 -18.18 7.24 -17.16
C ARG A 100 -17.87 6.68 -15.77
N TYR A 101 -17.62 5.38 -15.66
CA TYR A 101 -17.23 4.76 -14.40
C TYR A 101 -15.83 5.18 -13.97
N LEU A 102 -14.87 5.24 -14.91
CA LEU A 102 -13.53 5.77 -14.66
C LEU A 102 -13.59 7.19 -14.07
N PHE A 103 -14.37 8.10 -14.67
CA PHE A 103 -14.52 9.45 -14.14
C PHE A 103 -15.20 9.49 -12.77
N LYS A 104 -16.21 8.64 -12.54
CA LYS A 104 -16.84 8.51 -11.21
C LYS A 104 -15.85 8.04 -10.14
N LEU A 105 -14.95 7.11 -10.48
CA LEU A 105 -13.93 6.63 -9.56
C LEU A 105 -13.00 7.77 -9.14
N PHE A 106 -12.49 8.56 -10.10
CA PHE A 106 -11.61 9.69 -9.78
C PHE A 106 -12.33 10.82 -9.05
N ALA A 107 -13.57 11.12 -9.44
CA ALA A 107 -14.38 12.15 -8.80
C ALA A 107 -14.74 11.80 -7.34
N ALA A 108 -14.83 10.52 -6.99
CA ALA A 108 -15.06 10.10 -5.60
C ALA A 108 -13.90 10.45 -4.65
N GLU A 109 -12.72 10.77 -5.19
CA GLU A 109 -11.54 11.23 -4.46
C GLU A 109 -11.20 12.71 -4.77
N ASP A 110 -12.16 13.47 -5.30
CA ASP A 110 -11.97 14.88 -5.72
C ASP A 110 -10.83 15.08 -6.75
N LEU A 111 -10.55 14.05 -7.56
CA LEU A 111 -9.51 14.05 -8.58
C LEU A 111 -10.10 13.99 -10.00
N THR A 112 -9.27 14.33 -10.98
CA THR A 112 -9.54 14.03 -12.40
C THR A 112 -8.45 13.12 -12.95
N VAL A 113 -8.81 12.22 -13.87
CA VAL A 113 -7.85 11.30 -14.51
C VAL A 113 -6.72 12.08 -15.18
N ALA A 114 -7.06 13.13 -15.95
CA ALA A 114 -6.10 13.94 -16.68
C ALA A 114 -5.21 14.77 -15.73
N GLY A 115 -5.79 15.36 -14.68
CA GLY A 115 -5.04 16.08 -13.65
C GLY A 115 -4.06 15.15 -12.94
N TRP A 116 -4.50 13.96 -12.55
CA TRP A 116 -3.65 12.96 -11.92
C TRP A 116 -2.46 12.55 -12.81
N VAL A 117 -2.71 12.18 -14.08
CA VAL A 117 -1.64 11.83 -15.02
C VAL A 117 -0.66 12.99 -15.23
N ARG A 118 -1.17 14.23 -15.31
CA ARG A 118 -0.32 15.42 -15.47
C ARG A 118 0.57 15.63 -14.25
N THR A 119 0.03 15.55 -13.03
CA THR A 119 0.81 15.68 -11.80
C THR A 119 1.89 14.62 -11.73
N ARG A 120 1.56 13.35 -12.00
CA ARG A 120 2.52 12.23 -11.94
C ARG A 120 3.59 12.26 -13.03
N ARG A 121 3.42 13.03 -14.11
CA ARG A 121 4.46 13.25 -15.14
C ARG A 121 5.46 14.36 -14.77
N LEU A 122 5.11 15.22 -13.81
CA LEU A 122 5.90 16.39 -13.41
C LEU A 122 6.71 16.14 -12.13
N GLU A 123 6.34 15.10 -11.37
CA GLU A 123 7.11 14.55 -10.25
C GLU A 123 8.18 13.58 -10.75
#